data_AF-A0A2V7YCJ7-F1
#
_entry.id   AF-A0A2V7YCJ7-F1
#
_cell.length_a   1.000
_cell.length_b   1.000
_cell.length_c   1.000
_cell.angle_alpha   90.00
_cell.angle_beta   90.00
_cell.angle_gamma   90.00
#
_symmetry.space_group_name_H-M   'P 1'
#
loop_
_entity.id
_entity.type
_entity.pdbx_description
1 polymer ?
#
loop_
_entity_poly.entity_id
_entity_poly.type
_entity_poly.pdbx_seq_one_letter_code
_entity_poly.pdbx_strand_id
1 'polypeptide(L)' 'MLCTVCGRSNDDTSRFCRQCGSTLPASSSTGGQTSLPKPPEPGPIRLAERL' A
#
# COMPACT_ATOMS: atom_id res chain seq x y z
N MET A 1 -6.85 -8.89 -13.67
CA MET A 1 -7.46 -7.59 -13.33
C MET A 1 -6.60 -6.35 -13.67
N LEU A 2 -7.15 -5.34 -14.35
CA LEU A 2 -6.46 -4.08 -14.63
C LEU A 2 -6.62 -3.07 -13.47
N CYS A 3 -5.52 -2.43 -13.05
CA CYS A 3 -5.58 -1.36 -12.06
C CYS A 3 -6.16 -0.07 -12.67
N THR A 4 -7.23 0.45 -12.10
CA THR A 4 -7.87 1.70 -12.54
C THR A 4 -7.08 2.95 -12.18
N VAL A 5 -6.06 2.84 -11.31
CA VAL A 5 -5.23 3.97 -10.87
C VAL A 5 -3.99 4.14 -11.75
N CYS A 6 -3.32 3.05 -12.12
CA CYS A 6 -2.04 3.12 -12.87
C CYS A 6 -2.02 2.31 -14.18
N GLY A 7 -3.10 1.59 -14.52
CA GLY A 7 -3.18 0.80 -15.75
C GLY A 7 -2.37 -0.50 -15.76
N ARG A 8 -1.76 -0.90 -14.64
CA ARG A 8 -1.02 -2.17 -14.55
C ARG A 8 -1.97 -3.36 -14.57
N SER A 9 -1.68 -4.37 -15.38
CA SER A 9 -2.31 -5.69 -15.28
C SER A 9 -1.81 -6.45 -14.05
N ASN A 10 -2.73 -6.97 -13.25
CA ASN A 10 -2.48 -7.78 -12.07
C ASN A 10 -3.27 -9.09 -12.16
N ASP A 11 -2.93 -10.06 -11.31
CA ASP A 11 -3.67 -11.31 -11.18
C ASP A 11 -5.09 -11.06 -10.64
N ASP A 12 -6.07 -11.87 -11.03
CA ASP A 12 -7.47 -11.71 -10.64
C ASP A 12 -7.73 -12.04 -9.15
N THR A 13 -6.81 -12.74 -8.47
CA THR A 13 -6.86 -12.91 -7.01
C THR A 13 -6.10 -11.83 -6.24
N SER A 14 -5.44 -10.89 -6.94
CA SER A 14 -4.68 -9.83 -6.30
C SER A 14 -5.60 -8.85 -5.59
N ARG A 15 -5.38 -8.63 -4.28
CA ARG A 15 -6.14 -7.62 -3.50
C ARG A 15 -5.58 -6.21 -3.65
N PHE A 16 -4.30 -6.08 -4.03
CA PHE A 16 -3.60 -4.81 -4.19
C PHE A 16 -2.77 -4.80 -5.47
N CYS A 17 -2.58 -3.63 -6.07
CA CYS A 17 -1.76 -3.46 -7.26
C CYS A 17 -0.28 -3.59 -6.93
N ARG A 18 0.41 -4.45 -7.66
CA ARG A 18 1.85 -4.71 -7.46
C ARG A 18 2.76 -3.54 -7.84
N GLN A 19 2.24 -2.55 -8.56
CA GLN A 19 2.99 -1.38 -9.01
C GLN A 19 2.77 -0.17 -8.09
N CYS A 20 1.52 0.17 -7.78
CA CYS A 20 1.19 1.40 -7.06
C CYS A 20 0.59 1.16 -5.66
N GLY A 21 0.35 -0.09 -5.27
CA GLY A 21 -0.22 -0.44 -3.96
C GLY A 21 -1.72 -0.18 -3.80
N SER A 22 -2.39 0.45 -4.77
CA SER A 22 -3.84 0.69 -4.71
C SER A 22 -4.63 -0.62 -4.62
N THR A 23 -5.70 -0.62 -3.85
CA THR A 23 -6.63 -1.75 -3.78
C THR A 23 -7.25 -2.05 -5.14
N LEU A 24 -7.30 -3.32 -5.48
CA LEU A 24 -8.00 -3.79 -6.66
C LEU A 24 -9.42 -4.22 -6.24
N PRO A 25 -10.45 -4.00 -7.08
CA PRO A 25 -11.78 -4.50 -6.79
C PRO A 25 -11.76 -6.03 -6.75
N ALA A 26 -11.70 -6.62 -5.55
CA ALA A 26 -11.81 -8.07 -5.41
C ALA A 26 -13.19 -8.50 -5.94
N SER A 27 -13.25 -9.61 -6.67
CA SER A 27 -14.52 -10.28 -6.95
C SER A 27 -15.18 -10.62 -5.62
N SER A 28 -16.13 -9.77 -5.19
CA SER A 28 -16.99 -9.92 -4.02
C SER A 28 -16.28 -10.07 -2.67
N SER A 29 -16.02 -8.95 -1.99
CA SER A 29 -16.36 -8.73 -0.57
C SER A 29 -15.94 -7.34 -0.12
N THR A 30 -16.94 -6.48 0.03
CA THR A 30 -16.89 -5.17 0.68
C THR A 30 -16.35 -5.28 2.10
N GLY A 31 -15.26 -4.58 2.37
CA GLY A 31 -14.72 -4.34 3.71
C GLY A 31 -13.89 -3.08 3.68
N GLY A 32 -14.48 -1.98 4.14
CA GLY A 32 -13.89 -0.64 4.14
C GLY A 32 -12.56 -0.62 4.88
N GLN A 33 -11.52 -0.10 4.22
CA GLN A 33 -10.24 0.17 4.86
C GLN A 33 -10.31 1.57 5.43
N THR A 34 -10.57 1.66 6.74
CA THR A 34 -10.25 2.85 7.52
C THR A 34 -8.75 3.05 7.41
N SER A 35 -8.35 4.14 6.76
CA SER A 35 -6.98 4.62 6.69
C SER A 35 -6.44 4.74 8.11
N LEU A 36 -5.64 3.75 8.53
CA LEU A 36 -4.82 3.86 9.72
C LEU A 36 -3.87 5.06 9.50
N PRO A 37 -3.72 5.98 10.46
CA PRO A 37 -2.74 7.05 10.33
C PRO A 37 -1.36 6.42 10.09
N LYS A 38 -0.65 6.90 9.05
CA LYS A 38 0.72 6.50 8.74
C LYS A 38 1.53 6.56 10.06
N PRO A 39 2.27 5.49 10.44
CA PRO A 39 3.11 5.52 11.63
C PRO A 39 4.01 6.76 11.60
N PRO A 40 4.25 7.42 12.75
CA PRO A 40 5.15 8.57 12.80
C PRO A 40 6.50 8.17 12.20
N GLU A 41 6.97 8.97 11.25
CA GLU A 41 8.23 8.71 10.55
C GLU A 41 9.37 8.64 11.59
N PRO A 42 10.26 7.63 11.52
CA PRO A 42 11.39 7.56 12.44
C PRO A 42 12.21 8.84 12.34
N GLY A 43 12.46 9.48 13.48
CA GLY A 43 13.33 10.64 13.55
C GLY A 43 14.75 10.30 13.07
N PRO A 44 15.57 11.32 12.74
CA PRO A 44 16.94 11.11 12.28
C PRO A 44 17.76 10.34 13.33
N ILE A 45 18.36 9.22 12.94
CA ILE A 45 19.30 8.46 13.78
C ILE A 45 20.50 9.37 14.07
N ARG A 46 20.67 9.80 15.33
CA ARG A 46 21.83 10.59 15.76
C ARG A 46 23.03 9.67 15.93
N LEU A 47 23.88 9.61 14.91
CA LEU A 47 25.15 8.86 14.94
C LEU A 47 26.26 9.57 15.75
N ALA A 48 25.97 10.74 16.33
CA ALA A 48 26.97 11.65 16.89
C ALA A 48 27.56 11.21 18.25
N GLU A 49 26.97 10.25 18.95
CA GLU A 49 27.39 9.85 20.32
C GLU A 49 28.25 8.57 20.38
N ARG A 50 28.92 8.19 19.28
CA ARG A 50 29.81 7.00 19.23
C ARG A 50 31.31 7.34 19.14
N LEU A 51 31.73 8.48 19.68
CA LEU A 51 33.15 8.84 19.86
C LEU A 51 33.49 8.97 21.35
#